data_AF-A0A0G4FFQ7-F1
#
_entry.id   AF-A0A0G4FFQ7-F1
#
_cell.length_a   1.000
_cell.length_b   1.000
_cell.length_c   1.000
_cell.angle_alpha   90.00
_cell.angle_beta   90.00
_cell.angle_gamma   90.00
#
_symmetry.space_group_name_H-M   'P 1'
#
loop_
_entity.id
_entity.type
_entity.pdbx_description
1 polymer ?
#
loop_
_entity_poly.entity_id
_entity_poly.type
_entity_poly.pdbx_seq_one_letter_code
_entity_poly.pdbx_strand_id
1 'polypeptide(L)'
;MAEVARTSTAYGEVLKTDPVVILQNAAFISYLLADAVALILLAIDGLSPCGSPLALWVMVELFLSAPATMAVDVVNDMPAIATKHAFQLELGWLVVSVLWVFVGTGWVTSSLTCQTTAPALWWLVFTVSMFYWVFLSVFVIAILVFTVVNMLAGQK
;
A
#
# COMPACT_ATOMS: atom_id res chain seq x y z
N MET A 1 38.77 -1.46 -17.68
CA MET A 1 38.14 -2.16 -16.53
C MET A 1 38.09 -1.29 -15.27
N ALA A 2 39.12 -0.50 -14.93
CA ALA A 2 39.09 0.41 -13.77
C ALA A 2 38.07 1.58 -13.89
N GLU A 3 37.77 2.03 -15.11
CA GLU A 3 36.87 3.16 -15.37
C GLU A 3 35.39 2.78 -15.23
N VAL A 4 35.03 1.54 -15.58
CA VAL A 4 33.68 0.98 -15.38
C VAL A 4 33.38 0.75 -13.89
N ALA A 5 34.39 0.39 -13.10
CA ALA A 5 34.23 0.24 -11.65
C ALA A 5 33.96 1.60 -10.97
N ARG A 6 34.66 2.66 -11.39
CA ARG A 6 34.46 4.04 -10.90
C ARG A 6 33.09 4.62 -11.25
N THR A 7 32.58 4.34 -12.43
CA THR A 7 31.22 4.76 -12.78
C THR A 7 30.20 3.96 -11.98
N SER A 8 30.36 2.65 -11.78
CA SER A 8 29.41 1.87 -10.96
C SER A 8 29.34 2.34 -9.50
N THR A 9 30.47 2.72 -8.88
CA THR A 9 30.49 3.24 -7.50
C THR A 9 29.95 4.66 -7.42
N ALA A 10 30.23 5.53 -8.40
CA ALA A 10 29.66 6.87 -8.45
C ALA A 10 28.14 6.83 -8.67
N TYR A 11 27.63 5.97 -9.56
CA TYR A 11 26.20 5.77 -9.75
C TYR A 11 25.53 5.17 -8.49
N GLY A 12 26.20 4.23 -7.81
CA GLY A 12 25.71 3.65 -6.55
C GLY A 12 25.66 4.64 -5.38
N GLU A 13 26.58 5.61 -5.33
CA GLU A 13 26.53 6.69 -4.33
C GLU A 13 25.48 7.76 -4.66
N VAL A 14 25.32 8.13 -5.95
CA VAL A 14 24.29 9.08 -6.38
C VAL A 14 22.88 8.52 -6.11
N LEU A 15 22.63 7.24 -6.45
CA LEU A 15 21.35 6.57 -6.13
C LEU A 15 21.06 6.53 -4.62
N LYS A 16 22.09 6.57 -3.76
CA LYS A 16 21.92 6.52 -2.31
C LYS A 16 21.60 7.89 -1.69
N THR A 17 21.97 8.97 -2.37
CA THR A 17 21.73 10.36 -1.93
C THR A 17 20.53 11.03 -2.60
N ASP A 18 19.97 10.42 -3.64
CA ASP A 18 18.79 10.94 -4.31
C ASP A 18 17.58 10.92 -3.36
N PRO A 19 16.94 12.07 -3.08
CA PRO A 19 15.87 12.17 -2.08
C PRO A 19 14.67 11.29 -2.44
N VAL A 20 14.45 11.04 -3.73
CA VAL A 20 13.38 10.16 -4.24
C VAL A 20 13.63 8.71 -3.86
N VAL A 21 14.86 8.22 -4.01
CA VAL A 21 15.23 6.83 -3.69
C VAL A 21 15.21 6.60 -2.18
N ILE A 22 15.66 7.59 -1.40
CA ILE A 22 15.57 7.54 0.07
C ILE A 22 14.10 7.47 0.51
N LEU A 23 13.22 8.29 -0.08
CA LEU A 23 11.79 8.29 0.25
C LEU A 23 11.13 6.95 -0.11
N GLN A 24 11.46 6.39 -1.28
CA GLN A 24 10.93 5.12 -1.75
C GLN A 24 11.37 3.95 -0.84
N ASN A 25 12.64 3.91 -0.45
CA ASN A 25 13.16 2.92 0.48
C ASN A 25 12.53 3.04 1.87
N ALA A 26 12.34 4.27 2.37
CA ALA A 26 11.69 4.51 3.65
C ALA A 26 10.23 4.04 3.64
N ALA A 27 9.49 4.30 2.55
CA ALA A 27 8.12 3.80 2.37
C ALA A 27 8.09 2.27 2.38
N PHE A 28 8.96 1.62 1.60
CA PHE A 28 9.04 0.15 1.55
C PHE A 28 9.34 -0.48 2.92
N ILE A 29 10.30 0.07 3.67
CA ILE A 29 10.63 -0.40 5.04
C ILE A 29 9.42 -0.22 5.97
N SER A 30 8.70 0.90 5.85
CA SER A 30 7.51 1.14 6.69
C SER A 30 6.39 0.12 6.43
N TYR A 31 6.18 -0.28 5.17
CA TYR A 31 5.22 -1.33 4.82
C TYR A 31 5.63 -2.70 5.38
N LEU A 32 6.92 -3.07 5.28
CA LEU A 32 7.41 -4.32 5.86
C LEU A 32 7.24 -4.37 7.38
N LEU A 33 7.44 -3.25 8.07
CA LEU A 33 7.20 -3.17 9.52
C LEU A 33 5.71 -3.31 9.85
N ALA A 34 4.83 -2.67 9.07
CA ALA A 34 3.38 -2.80 9.25
C ALA A 34 2.91 -4.25 9.04
N ASP A 35 3.42 -4.91 7.99
CA ASP A 35 3.11 -6.32 7.69
C ASP A 35 3.61 -7.26 8.79
N ALA A 36 4.81 -7.02 9.32
CA ALA A 36 5.35 -7.79 10.44
C ALA A 36 4.49 -7.65 11.71
N VAL A 37 4.03 -6.43 12.02
CA VAL A 37 3.12 -6.18 13.15
C VAL A 37 1.78 -6.88 12.94
N ALA A 38 1.23 -6.83 11.71
CA ALA A 38 -0.01 -7.51 11.37
C ALA A 38 0.10 -9.04 11.56
N LEU A 39 1.20 -9.65 11.11
CA LEU A 39 1.48 -11.08 11.31
C LEU A 39 1.59 -11.46 12.79
N ILE A 40 2.26 -10.65 13.61
CA ILE A 40 2.39 -10.88 15.06
C ILE A 40 1.02 -10.86 15.73
N LEU A 41 0.19 -9.86 15.40
CA LEU A 41 -1.14 -9.74 15.98
C LEU A 41 -2.07 -10.87 15.54
N LEU A 42 -1.94 -11.33 14.29
CA LEU A 42 -2.67 -12.49 13.79
C LEU A 42 -2.30 -13.78 14.53
N ALA A 43 -1.02 -13.95 14.88
CA ALA A 43 -0.55 -15.10 15.66
C ALA A 43 -1.04 -15.10 17.11
N ILE A 44 -1.30 -13.93 17.70
CA ILE A 44 -1.74 -13.77 19.09
C ILE A 44 -3.27 -13.92 19.23
N ASP A 45 -4.05 -13.25 18.36
CA ASP A 45 -5.50 -13.08 18.52
C ASP A 45 -6.36 -13.89 17.51
N GLY A 46 -5.73 -14.53 16.51
CA GLY A 46 -6.38 -15.08 15.31
C GLY A 46 -7.36 -16.25 15.50
N LEU A 47 -7.57 -16.74 16.72
CA LEU A 47 -8.42 -17.90 17.01
C LEU A 47 -9.69 -17.58 17.81
N SER A 48 -9.98 -16.30 18.08
CA SER A 48 -11.23 -15.91 18.76
C SER A 48 -12.42 -15.85 17.77
N PRO A 49 -13.67 -16.15 18.21
CA PRO A 49 -14.85 -16.19 17.33
C PRO A 49 -15.15 -14.87 16.62
N CYS A 50 -14.86 -13.73 17.26
CA CYS A 50 -14.95 -12.39 16.65
C CYS A 50 -13.67 -12.01 15.88
N GLY A 51 -12.54 -12.68 16.16
CA GLY A 51 -11.28 -12.51 15.45
C GLY A 51 -11.28 -13.13 14.05
N SER A 52 -12.16 -14.08 13.74
CA SER A 52 -12.19 -14.77 12.44
C SER A 52 -12.39 -13.83 11.22
N PRO A 53 -13.42 -12.95 11.16
CA PRO A 53 -13.56 -12.03 10.04
C PRO A 53 -12.43 -10.99 9.98
N LEU A 54 -11.99 -10.46 11.12
CA LEU A 54 -10.91 -9.48 11.15
C LEU A 54 -9.55 -10.12 10.77
N ALA A 55 -9.29 -11.35 11.17
CA ALA A 55 -8.10 -12.10 10.79
C ALA A 55 -8.11 -12.42 9.29
N LEU A 56 -9.28 -12.77 8.73
CA LEU A 56 -9.43 -12.95 7.29
C LEU A 56 -9.17 -11.64 6.54
N TRP A 57 -9.62 -10.50 7.08
CA TRP A 57 -9.30 -9.19 6.52
C TRP A 57 -7.79 -8.94 6.47
N VAL A 58 -7.09 -9.18 7.57
CA VAL A 58 -5.63 -9.00 7.69
C VAL A 58 -4.85 -9.95 6.78
N MET A 59 -5.28 -11.22 6.68
CA MET A 59 -4.65 -12.21 5.79
C MET A 59 -4.74 -11.81 4.32
N VAL A 60 -5.91 -11.31 3.90
CA VAL A 60 -6.10 -10.84 2.53
C VAL A 60 -5.30 -9.55 2.31
N GLU A 61 -5.27 -8.61 3.26
CA GLU A 61 -4.47 -7.40 3.15
C GLU A 61 -2.96 -7.69 2.99
N LEU A 62 -2.42 -8.63 3.77
CA LEU A 62 -1.03 -9.11 3.63
C LEU A 62 -0.76 -9.73 2.25
N PHE A 63 -1.76 -10.40 1.69
CA PHE A 63 -1.68 -10.93 0.32
C PHE A 63 -1.87 -9.86 -0.75
N LEU A 64 -2.45 -8.71 -0.42
CA LEU A 64 -2.54 -7.57 -1.33
C LEU A 64 -1.30 -6.68 -1.26
N SER A 65 -0.52 -6.68 -0.16
CA SER A 65 0.70 -5.86 -0.03
C SER A 65 1.95 -6.55 -0.64
N ALA A 66 2.32 -7.74 -0.16
CA ALA A 66 3.59 -8.37 -0.50
C ALA A 66 3.68 -8.91 -1.95
N PRO A 67 2.67 -9.64 -2.47
CA PRO A 67 2.68 -10.16 -3.84
C PRO A 67 2.47 -9.08 -4.90
N ALA A 68 1.76 -8.00 -4.59
CA ALA A 68 1.44 -6.95 -5.56
C ALA A 68 2.67 -6.19 -6.01
N THR A 69 3.53 -5.84 -5.06
CA THR A 69 4.77 -5.12 -5.32
C THR A 69 5.72 -5.99 -6.18
N MET A 70 5.82 -7.28 -5.86
CA MET A 70 6.65 -8.22 -6.63
C MET A 70 6.06 -8.56 -8.01
N ALA A 71 4.73 -8.64 -8.14
CA ALA A 71 4.07 -8.92 -9.41
C ALA A 71 4.21 -7.76 -10.40
N VAL A 72 4.16 -6.51 -9.92
CA VAL A 72 4.38 -5.32 -10.75
C VAL A 72 5.84 -5.26 -11.22
N ASP A 73 6.81 -5.55 -10.35
CA ASP A 73 8.24 -5.59 -10.72
C ASP A 73 8.53 -6.66 -11.78
N VAL A 74 7.99 -7.87 -11.62
CA VAL A 74 8.16 -8.97 -12.59
C VAL A 74 7.54 -8.65 -13.96
N VAL A 75 6.39 -7.98 -13.99
CA VAL A 75 5.74 -7.58 -15.26
C VAL A 75 6.47 -6.43 -15.93
N ASN A 76 7.08 -5.52 -15.15
CA ASN A 76 7.86 -4.41 -15.69
C ASN A 76 9.17 -4.87 -16.33
N ASP A 77 9.77 -5.95 -15.82
CA ASP A 77 10.98 -6.57 -16.36
C ASP A 77 10.76 -7.41 -17.63
N MET A 78 9.52 -7.55 -18.12
CA MET A 78 9.22 -8.26 -19.38
C MET A 78 9.25 -7.31 -20.59
N PRO A 79 10.30 -7.33 -21.43
CA PRO A 79 10.52 -6.37 -22.52
C PRO A 79 9.50 -6.46 -23.68
N ALA A 80 8.59 -7.44 -23.68
CA ALA A 80 7.62 -7.67 -24.76
C ALA A 80 6.23 -7.04 -24.52
N ILE A 81 5.90 -6.56 -23.31
CA ILE A 81 4.52 -6.20 -22.88
C ILE A 81 4.49 -4.78 -22.24
N ALA A 82 5.54 -4.01 -22.53
CA ALA A 82 6.35 -3.25 -21.57
C ALA A 82 5.78 -1.95 -20.96
N THR A 83 4.47 -1.73 -20.79
CA THR A 83 4.00 -0.59 -19.94
C THR A 83 2.49 -0.58 -19.74
N LYS A 84 1.71 -0.76 -20.80
CA LYS A 84 0.25 -0.64 -20.73
C LYS A 84 -0.40 -1.69 -19.84
N HIS A 85 0.09 -2.93 -19.88
CA HIS A 85 -0.47 -4.02 -19.09
C HIS A 85 -0.02 -3.99 -17.63
N ALA A 86 1.21 -3.52 -17.35
CA ALA A 86 1.68 -3.28 -15.99
C ALA A 86 0.80 -2.24 -15.29
N PHE A 87 0.53 -1.11 -15.95
CA PHE A 87 -0.34 -0.06 -15.43
C PHE A 87 -1.79 -0.53 -15.24
N GLN A 88 -2.32 -1.33 -16.17
CA GLN A 88 -3.66 -1.93 -16.01
C GLN A 88 -3.74 -2.89 -14.82
N LEU A 89 -2.68 -3.66 -14.59
CA LEU A 89 -2.61 -4.58 -13.46
C LEU A 89 -2.51 -3.82 -12.13
N GLU A 90 -1.67 -2.79 -12.06
CA GLU A 90 -1.55 -1.91 -10.90
C GLU A 90 -2.89 -1.22 -10.59
N LEU A 91 -3.56 -0.68 -11.61
CA LEU A 91 -4.88 -0.07 -11.47
C LEU A 91 -5.93 -1.09 -11.01
N GLY A 92 -5.94 -2.29 -11.59
CA GLY A 92 -6.84 -3.37 -11.19
C GLY A 92 -6.63 -3.77 -9.73
N TRP A 93 -5.36 -3.91 -9.32
CA TRP A 93 -5.01 -4.25 -7.94
C TRP A 93 -5.44 -3.15 -6.97
N LEU A 94 -5.23 -1.88 -7.34
CA LEU A 94 -5.69 -0.74 -6.56
C LEU A 94 -7.21 -0.75 -6.36
N VAL A 95 -8.00 -1.05 -7.40
CA VAL A 95 -9.47 -1.16 -7.26
C VAL A 95 -9.84 -2.28 -6.28
N VAL A 96 -9.18 -3.43 -6.36
CA VAL A 96 -9.43 -4.55 -5.42
C VAL A 96 -9.07 -4.15 -3.99
N SER A 97 -7.93 -3.49 -3.78
CA SER A 97 -7.53 -2.95 -2.46
C SER A 97 -8.58 -1.99 -1.91
N VAL A 98 -9.06 -1.05 -2.72
CA VAL A 98 -10.09 -0.09 -2.29
C VAL A 98 -11.38 -0.82 -1.88
N LEU A 99 -11.85 -1.78 -2.68
CA LEU A 99 -13.03 -2.59 -2.34
C LEU A 99 -12.82 -3.38 -1.04
N TRP A 100 -11.60 -3.88 -0.80
CA TRP A 100 -11.28 -4.61 0.42
C TRP A 100 -11.28 -3.71 1.67
N VAL A 101 -10.83 -2.46 1.55
CA VAL A 101 -10.91 -1.46 2.61
C VAL A 101 -12.37 -1.14 2.99
N PHE A 102 -13.29 -1.13 2.02
CA PHE A 102 -14.73 -0.98 2.33
C PHE A 102 -15.25 -2.12 3.20
N VAL A 103 -14.87 -3.37 2.90
CA VAL A 103 -15.26 -4.55 3.70
C VAL A 103 -14.73 -4.43 5.13
N GLY A 104 -13.45 -4.09 5.29
CA GLY A 104 -12.82 -3.89 6.59
C GLY A 104 -13.50 -2.80 7.41
N THR A 105 -13.79 -1.66 6.77
CA THR A 105 -14.54 -0.55 7.37
C THR A 105 -15.92 -0.98 7.83
N GLY A 106 -16.64 -1.76 7.01
CA GLY A 106 -17.93 -2.33 7.37
C GLY A 106 -17.85 -3.21 8.62
N TRP A 107 -16.85 -4.09 8.70
CA TRP A 107 -16.69 -4.98 9.85
C TRP A 107 -16.31 -4.28 11.14
N VAL A 108 -15.42 -3.28 11.10
CA VAL A 108 -15.04 -2.54 12.32
C VAL A 108 -16.16 -1.61 12.82
N THR A 109 -17.05 -1.16 11.93
CA THR A 109 -18.18 -0.28 12.27
C THR A 109 -19.46 -1.02 12.66
N SER A 110 -19.62 -2.27 12.24
CA SER A 110 -20.87 -3.03 12.46
C SER A 110 -20.99 -3.66 13.86
N SER A 111 -19.88 -3.89 14.58
CA SER A 111 -19.94 -4.55 15.89
C SER A 111 -18.90 -4.04 16.89
N LEU A 112 -19.39 -3.39 17.95
CA LEU A 112 -18.60 -3.01 19.13
C LEU A 112 -18.14 -4.24 19.95
N THR A 113 -18.72 -5.41 19.71
CA THR A 113 -18.36 -6.65 20.42
C THR A 113 -16.95 -7.12 20.02
N CYS A 114 -16.55 -6.92 18.76
CA CYS A 114 -15.20 -7.26 18.30
C CYS A 114 -14.13 -6.42 19.00
N GLN A 115 -14.45 -5.16 19.33
CA GLN A 115 -13.56 -4.25 20.04
C GLN A 115 -13.20 -4.76 21.46
N THR A 116 -14.12 -5.47 22.12
CA THR A 116 -13.88 -5.98 23.48
C THR A 116 -13.29 -7.38 23.50
N THR A 117 -13.55 -8.20 22.48
CA THR A 117 -13.06 -9.59 22.42
C THR A 117 -11.69 -9.75 21.75
N ALA A 118 -11.36 -8.90 20.78
CA ALA A 118 -10.09 -8.93 20.04
C ALA A 118 -9.62 -7.48 19.79
N PRO A 119 -9.27 -6.73 20.85
CA PRO A 119 -9.04 -5.29 20.78
C PRO A 119 -7.86 -4.95 19.86
N ALA A 120 -6.80 -5.75 19.86
CA ALA A 120 -5.61 -5.43 19.07
C ALA A 120 -5.87 -5.58 17.56
N LEU A 121 -6.51 -6.68 17.14
CA LEU A 121 -6.91 -6.85 15.74
C LEU A 121 -7.91 -5.78 15.30
N TRP A 122 -8.89 -5.43 16.14
CA TRP A 122 -9.86 -4.39 15.82
C TRP A 122 -9.19 -3.03 15.59
N TRP A 123 -8.28 -2.62 16.47
CA TRP A 123 -7.55 -1.36 16.33
C TRP A 123 -6.63 -1.33 15.12
N LEU A 124 -6.01 -2.45 14.76
CA LEU A 124 -5.22 -2.54 13.53
C LEU A 124 -6.10 -2.32 12.31
N VAL A 125 -7.17 -3.09 12.14
CA VAL A 125 -8.06 -2.99 10.97
C VAL A 125 -8.68 -1.59 10.90
N PHE A 126 -9.09 -1.02 12.04
CA PHE A 126 -9.64 0.33 12.12
C PHE A 126 -8.62 1.38 11.67
N THR A 127 -7.40 1.36 12.23
CA THR A 127 -6.37 2.36 11.94
C THR A 127 -5.92 2.30 10.50
N VAL A 128 -5.70 1.09 9.97
CA VAL A 128 -5.33 0.90 8.55
C VAL A 128 -6.45 1.39 7.64
N SER A 129 -7.70 1.00 7.90
CA SER A 129 -8.85 1.47 7.11
C SER A 129 -8.98 2.99 7.11
N MET A 130 -8.85 3.63 8.29
CA MET A 130 -8.91 5.09 8.41
C MET A 130 -7.75 5.78 7.67
N PHE A 131 -6.54 5.22 7.75
CA PHE A 131 -5.39 5.76 7.02
C PHE A 131 -5.62 5.73 5.50
N TYR A 132 -6.15 4.63 4.96
CA TYR A 132 -6.54 4.55 3.55
C TYR A 132 -7.59 5.59 3.17
N TRP A 133 -8.63 5.77 3.99
CA TRP A 133 -9.67 6.78 3.73
C TRP A 133 -9.12 8.21 3.71
N VAL A 134 -8.24 8.53 4.66
CA VAL A 134 -7.57 9.84 4.69
C VAL A 134 -6.72 10.02 3.43
N PHE A 135 -5.90 9.03 3.08
CA PHE A 135 -5.04 9.10 1.90
C PHE A 135 -5.85 9.25 0.60
N LEU A 136 -6.91 8.46 0.42
CA LEU A 136 -7.81 8.56 -0.74
C LEU A 136 -8.49 9.92 -0.80
N SER A 137 -8.96 10.47 0.33
CA SER A 137 -9.59 11.79 0.36
C SER A 137 -8.63 12.91 -0.06
N VAL A 138 -7.39 12.87 0.45
CA VAL A 138 -6.35 13.83 0.09
C VAL A 138 -6.00 13.71 -1.40
N PHE A 139 -5.89 12.49 -1.91
CA PHE A 139 -5.59 12.23 -3.32
C PHE A 139 -6.69 12.77 -4.25
N VAL A 140 -7.96 12.51 -3.94
CA VAL A 140 -9.10 13.04 -4.69
C VAL A 140 -9.13 14.57 -4.65
N ILE A 141 -8.93 15.18 -3.48
CA ILE A 141 -8.87 16.65 -3.35
C ILE A 141 -7.72 17.22 -4.18
N ALA A 142 -6.53 16.61 -4.15
CA ALA A 142 -5.39 17.06 -4.94
C ALA A 142 -5.67 17.01 -6.45
N ILE A 143 -6.31 15.96 -6.95
CA ILE A 143 -6.73 15.85 -8.36
C ILE A 143 -7.75 16.92 -8.71
N LEU A 144 -8.74 17.16 -7.85
CA LEU A 144 -9.75 18.21 -8.09
C LEU A 144 -9.10 19.60 -8.15
N VAL A 145 -8.21 19.91 -7.22
CA VAL A 145 -7.47 21.19 -7.23
C VAL A 145 -6.64 21.31 -8.50
N PHE A 146 -5.90 20.27 -8.89
CA PHE A 146 -5.06 20.28 -10.08
C PHE A 146 -5.88 20.45 -11.36
N THR A 147 -7.01 19.76 -11.49
CA THR A 147 -7.88 19.87 -12.66
C THR A 147 -8.52 21.26 -12.76
N VAL A 148 -9.03 21.82 -11.66
CA VAL A 148 -9.59 23.18 -11.63
C VAL A 148 -8.54 24.22 -11.99
N VAL A 149 -7.34 24.15 -11.40
CA VAL A 149 -6.24 25.09 -11.71
C VAL A 149 -5.86 25.03 -13.18
N ASN A 150 -5.73 23.84 -13.76
CA ASN A 150 -5.40 23.69 -15.18
C ASN A 150 -6.52 24.18 -16.11
N MET A 151 -7.79 23.94 -15.76
CA MET A 151 -8.91 24.48 -16.53
C MET A 151 -8.93 26.01 -16.48
N LEU A 152 -8.66 26.61 -15.33
CA LEU A 152 -8.59 28.07 -15.18
C LEU A 152 -7.35 28.69 -15.86
N ALA A 153 -6.21 27.99 -15.84
CA ALA A 153 -4.98 28.44 -16.46
C ALA A 153 -4.99 28.28 -18.00
N GLY A 154 -5.65 27.25 -18.53
CA GLY A 154 -5.82 27.00 -19.96
C GLY A 154 -6.90 27.86 -20.64
N GLN A 155 -7.60 28.72 -19.90
CA GLN A 155 -8.54 29.73 -20.42
C GLN A 155 -7.85 31.08 -20.74
N LYS A 156 -6.51 31.10 -20.82
CA LYS A 156 -5.72 32.27 -21.28
C LYS A 156 -5.13 32.04 -22.66
#